data_AF-A0AB34FZ85-F1
#
_entry.id   AF-A0AB34FZ85-F1
#
_cell.length_a   1.000
_cell.length_b   1.000
_cell.length_c   1.000
_cell.angle_alpha   90.00
_cell.angle_beta   90.00
_cell.angle_gamma   90.00
#
_symmetry.space_group_name_H-M   'P 1'
#
loop_
_entity.id
_entity.type
_entity.pdbx_description
1 polymer ?
#
loop_
_entity_poly.entity_id
_entity_poly.type
_entity_poly.pdbx_seq_one_letter_code
_entity_poly.pdbx_strand_id
1 'polypeptide(L)'
;MRNDDADADDDYDYDDYEAARASGRSSTNLYDTSPPPSPTEQTAAQPVRDRSASMKMKNPGRRFGLVVRLKPDRVAEYKECHARVWPEVLKQIKDCGLEDYSIWYDDKNSLLFSSFKYIGYDFAGDMQRMADNAKVREWWKMTDAMQESLVDGATSSEAGEPGWWRPMEEVFYQP
;
A
#
# COMPACT_ATOMS: atom_id res chain seq x y z
N MET A 1 -28.39 35.77 -13.08
CA MET A 1 -26.93 35.63 -13.26
C MET A 1 -26.59 34.18 -13.00
N ARG A 2 -26.31 33.42 -14.05
CA ARG A 2 -25.62 32.13 -13.95
C ARG A 2 -24.13 32.49 -13.85
N ASN A 3 -23.48 32.05 -12.79
CA ASN A 3 -22.03 31.96 -12.78
C ASN A 3 -21.71 30.53 -13.21
N ASP A 4 -21.25 30.44 -14.45
CA ASP A 4 -20.30 29.43 -14.89
C ASP A 4 -18.97 29.74 -14.19
N ASP A 5 -18.33 28.71 -13.64
CA ASP A 5 -16.90 28.41 -13.77
C ASP A 5 -16.30 27.74 -12.53
N ALA A 6 -15.64 26.62 -12.84
CA ALA A 6 -14.55 25.95 -12.15
C ALA A 6 -14.82 25.31 -10.78
N ASP A 7 -14.70 23.97 -10.75
CA ASP A 7 -13.90 23.23 -9.77
C ASP A 7 -13.65 21.85 -10.41
N ALA A 8 -12.58 21.74 -11.21
CA ALA A 8 -11.32 21.15 -10.80
C ALA A 8 -11.46 19.62 -10.66
N ASP A 9 -11.27 18.94 -11.79
CA ASP A 9 -10.89 17.52 -11.85
C ASP A 9 -9.53 17.37 -11.12
N ASP A 10 -9.57 17.14 -9.81
CA ASP A 10 -8.39 16.82 -9.02
C ASP A 10 -8.22 15.29 -9.02
N ASP A 11 -7.68 14.83 -10.14
CA ASP A 11 -7.24 13.47 -10.42
C ASP A 11 -5.94 13.21 -9.65
N TYR A 12 -6.05 12.86 -8.37
CA TYR A 12 -4.90 12.44 -7.56
C TYR A 12 -5.13 11.10 -6.83
N ASP A 13 -4.65 10.07 -7.53
CA ASP A 13 -3.73 9.03 -7.06
C ASP A 13 -4.31 7.77 -6.41
N TYR A 14 -5.15 7.08 -7.18
CA TYR A 14 -5.30 5.62 -7.13
C TYR A 14 -4.05 4.89 -7.69
N ASP A 15 -3.16 5.63 -8.37
CA ASP A 15 -2.07 5.10 -9.17
C ASP A 15 -0.86 4.65 -8.34
N ASP A 16 -0.64 5.17 -7.13
CA ASP A 16 0.47 4.74 -6.26
C ASP A 16 0.27 3.32 -5.70
N TYR A 17 -0.99 2.87 -5.60
CA TYR A 17 -1.35 1.47 -5.31
C TYR A 17 -1.10 0.56 -6.54
N GLU A 18 -1.26 1.11 -7.75
CA GLU A 18 -1.02 0.41 -9.02
C GLU A 18 0.46 0.45 -9.46
N ALA A 19 1.23 1.48 -9.13
CA ALA A 19 2.62 1.68 -9.56
C ALA A 19 3.58 0.69 -8.88
N ALA A 20 3.19 0.17 -7.72
CA ALA A 20 3.80 -1.00 -7.08
C ALA A 20 3.92 -2.23 -8.01
N ARG A 21 3.10 -2.30 -9.08
CA ARG A 21 2.78 -3.52 -9.84
C ARG A 21 3.60 -3.75 -11.12
N ALA A 22 4.43 -2.81 -11.58
CA ALA A 22 4.94 -2.86 -12.97
C ALA A 22 6.36 -3.44 -13.19
N SER A 23 7.12 -3.88 -12.19
CA SER A 23 8.53 -4.29 -12.38
C SER A 23 8.76 -5.77 -12.73
N GLY A 24 7.92 -6.37 -13.57
CA GLY A 24 8.13 -7.69 -14.17
C GLY A 24 8.66 -7.59 -15.60
N ARG A 25 9.97 -7.68 -15.81
CA ARG A 25 10.58 -7.71 -17.15
C ARG A 25 10.28 -9.05 -17.86
N SER A 26 9.91 -8.98 -19.14
CA SER A 26 10.30 -10.00 -20.13
C SER A 26 10.71 -9.34 -21.45
N SER A 27 11.88 -9.79 -21.91
CA SER A 27 12.58 -9.43 -23.14
C SER A 27 11.96 -10.16 -24.33
N THR A 28 11.83 -9.49 -25.47
CA THR A 28 12.61 -9.76 -26.71
C THR A 28 12.05 -8.90 -27.84
N ASN A 29 12.90 -8.15 -28.52
CA ASN A 29 12.81 -8.06 -29.99
C ASN A 29 14.18 -7.74 -30.57
N LEU A 30 14.55 -8.60 -31.53
CA LEU A 30 15.78 -8.60 -32.28
C LEU A 30 15.61 -7.83 -33.60
N TYR A 31 16.72 -7.23 -34.02
CA TYR A 31 17.03 -6.75 -35.38
C TYR A 31 16.37 -5.45 -35.84
N ASP A 32 17.11 -4.35 -35.71
CA ASP A 32 17.10 -3.28 -36.70
C ASP A 32 18.56 -2.93 -37.04
N THR A 33 18.86 -3.00 -38.33
CA THR A 33 20.18 -2.85 -38.93
C THR A 33 20.25 -1.49 -39.61
N SER A 34 20.97 -0.54 -39.03
CA SER A 34 21.42 0.66 -39.72
C SER A 34 22.90 0.97 -39.38
N PRO A 35 23.70 1.45 -40.37
CA PRO A 35 25.16 1.50 -40.29
C PRO A 35 25.70 2.70 -39.48
N PRO A 36 26.97 2.65 -39.02
CA PRO A 36 27.52 3.63 -38.07
C PRO A 36 28.07 4.89 -38.76
N PRO A 37 27.99 6.08 -38.14
CA PRO A 37 28.86 7.19 -38.50
C PRO A 37 30.27 7.03 -37.88
N SER A 38 31.28 7.40 -38.67
CA SER A 38 32.72 7.41 -38.37
C SER A 38 33.20 8.78 -37.82
N PRO A 39 34.44 8.89 -37.29
CA PRO A 39 34.69 9.59 -36.02
C PRO A 39 35.33 10.97 -36.17
N THR A 40 34.91 11.93 -35.36
CA THR A 40 35.76 13.09 -35.01
C THR A 40 35.44 13.59 -33.60
N GLU A 41 36.51 13.99 -32.92
CA GLU A 41 36.57 14.83 -31.72
C GLU A 41 36.45 14.15 -30.34
N GLN A 42 37.62 13.69 -29.88
CA GLN A 42 38.00 13.62 -28.48
C GLN A 42 37.68 14.95 -27.77
N THR A 43 36.62 14.95 -26.99
CA THR A 43 36.46 15.86 -25.86
C THR A 43 36.70 15.08 -24.58
N ALA A 44 37.58 15.59 -23.72
CA ALA A 44 38.01 14.96 -22.48
C ALA A 44 36.83 14.48 -21.63
N ALA A 45 36.79 13.18 -21.33
CA ALA A 45 35.77 12.56 -20.49
C ALA A 45 35.91 13.04 -19.04
N GLN A 46 35.01 13.92 -18.61
CA GLN A 46 34.67 14.09 -17.21
C GLN A 46 33.99 12.79 -16.73
N PRO A 47 34.27 12.28 -15.53
CA PRO A 47 33.59 11.09 -15.03
C PRO A 47 32.10 11.41 -14.91
N VAL A 48 31.28 10.76 -15.74
CA VAL A 48 29.83 10.78 -15.62
C VAL A 48 29.52 10.11 -14.29
N ARG A 49 29.36 10.91 -13.24
CA ARG A 49 28.84 10.41 -11.97
C ARG A 49 27.43 9.94 -12.27
N ASP A 50 27.23 8.62 -12.19
CA ASP A 50 25.90 8.03 -12.13
C ASP A 50 25.13 8.74 -11.01
N ARG A 51 24.18 9.59 -11.41
CA ARG A 51 23.40 10.45 -10.53
C ARG A 51 22.03 9.84 -10.24
N SER A 52 21.84 8.52 -10.38
CA SER A 52 20.56 7.88 -10.08
C SER A 52 20.51 7.20 -8.70
N ALA A 53 21.27 7.68 -7.71
CA ALA A 53 20.87 7.47 -6.33
C ALA A 53 19.71 8.42 -6.02
N SER A 54 18.49 8.04 -6.42
CA SER A 54 17.27 8.68 -5.93
C SER A 54 17.32 8.62 -4.41
N MET A 55 17.54 9.77 -3.76
CA MET A 55 17.46 9.85 -2.30
C MET A 55 16.02 9.52 -1.95
N LYS A 56 15.77 8.27 -1.51
CA LYS A 56 14.46 7.85 -1.02
C LYS A 56 14.05 8.83 0.08
N MET A 57 13.06 9.67 -0.20
CA MET A 57 12.59 10.67 0.75
C MET A 57 11.63 10.00 1.72
N LYS A 58 11.81 10.25 3.02
CA LYS A 58 10.91 9.71 4.05
C LYS A 58 9.54 10.35 3.88
N ASN A 59 8.48 9.56 3.90
CA ASN A 59 7.11 10.10 3.80
C ASN A 59 6.87 11.06 5.00
N PRO A 60 6.31 12.27 4.78
CA PRO A 60 5.99 13.19 5.87
C PRO A 60 4.96 12.62 6.87
N GLY A 61 4.32 11.50 6.53
CA GLY A 61 3.35 10.78 7.34
C GLY A 61 2.01 10.73 6.64
N ARG A 62 1.78 9.69 5.83
CA ARG A 62 0.50 9.46 5.14
C ARG A 62 -0.41 8.64 6.05
N ARG A 63 -1.66 9.05 6.23
CA ARG A 63 -2.64 8.32 7.04
C ARG A 63 -3.55 7.49 6.15
N PHE A 64 -4.01 6.38 6.69
CA PHE A 64 -4.94 5.48 6.03
C PHE A 64 -6.12 5.21 6.94
N GLY A 65 -7.30 5.11 6.34
CA GLY A 65 -8.51 4.63 6.98
C GLY A 65 -9.07 3.47 6.15
N LEU A 66 -9.36 2.36 6.80
CA LEU A 66 -9.96 1.20 6.14
C LEU A 66 -11.09 0.62 6.97
N VAL A 67 -12.05 -0.02 6.31
CA VAL A 67 -13.20 -0.65 6.97
C VAL A 67 -13.46 -2.06 6.47
N VAL A 68 -13.81 -2.95 7.38
CA VAL A 68 -14.26 -4.32 7.10
C VAL A 68 -15.44 -4.66 8.02
N ARG A 69 -16.26 -5.65 7.65
CA ARG A 69 -17.31 -6.16 8.52
C ARG A 69 -16.74 -7.24 9.43
N LEU A 70 -17.10 -7.20 10.70
CA LEU A 70 -16.83 -8.28 11.66
C LEU A 70 -18.08 -9.13 11.82
N LYS A 71 -17.94 -10.45 11.81
CA LYS A 71 -19.07 -11.35 12.05
C LYS A 71 -19.55 -11.19 13.49
N PRO A 72 -20.86 -10.95 13.74
CA PRO A 72 -21.36 -10.66 15.09
C PRO A 72 -21.07 -11.76 16.12
N ASP A 73 -21.00 -13.02 15.70
CA ASP A 73 -20.69 -14.18 16.53
C ASP A 73 -19.19 -14.32 16.87
N ARG A 74 -18.32 -13.52 16.25
CA ARG A 74 -16.86 -13.59 16.39
C ARG A 74 -16.23 -12.42 17.16
N VAL A 75 -17.04 -11.50 17.67
CA VAL A 75 -16.56 -10.28 18.34
C VAL A 75 -15.64 -10.58 19.53
N ALA A 76 -15.99 -11.54 20.38
CA ALA A 76 -15.19 -11.89 21.55
C ALA A 76 -13.83 -12.49 21.14
N GLU A 77 -13.84 -13.39 20.17
CA GLU A 77 -12.63 -14.04 19.64
C GLU A 77 -11.69 -13.01 19.00
N TYR A 78 -12.24 -12.09 18.22
CA TYR A 78 -11.47 -11.02 17.57
C TYR A 78 -10.79 -10.09 18.58
N LYS A 79 -11.51 -9.69 19.64
CA LYS A 79 -10.95 -8.87 20.72
C LYS A 79 -9.84 -9.61 21.47
N GLU A 80 -10.04 -10.88 21.77
CA GLU A 80 -9.08 -11.69 22.50
C GLU A 80 -7.77 -11.88 21.72
N CYS A 81 -7.84 -12.16 20.42
CA CYS A 81 -6.63 -12.30 19.62
C CYS A 81 -5.89 -10.95 19.49
N HIS A 82 -6.59 -9.83 19.29
CA HIS A 82 -5.96 -8.51 19.19
C HIS A 82 -5.44 -7.97 20.54
N ALA A 83 -5.91 -8.49 21.68
CA ALA A 83 -5.29 -8.23 22.97
C ALA A 83 -3.92 -8.92 23.13
N ARG A 84 -3.62 -9.92 22.29
CA ARG A 84 -2.39 -10.72 22.31
C ARG A 84 -1.84 -10.96 20.90
N VAL A 85 -1.72 -9.88 20.12
CA VAL A 85 -1.13 -9.95 18.78
C VAL A 85 0.26 -10.59 18.86
N TRP A 86 0.56 -11.45 17.88
CA TRP A 86 1.82 -12.16 17.85
C TRP A 86 3.01 -11.19 17.71
N PRO A 87 4.10 -11.35 18.48
CA PRO A 87 5.25 -10.46 18.41
C PRO A 87 5.85 -10.31 17.00
N GLU A 88 5.84 -11.38 16.20
CA GLU A 88 6.33 -11.39 14.81
C GLU A 88 5.49 -10.51 13.89
N VAL A 89 4.17 -10.49 14.11
CA VAL A 89 3.24 -9.63 13.36
C VAL A 89 3.46 -8.17 13.73
N LEU A 90 3.53 -7.87 15.03
CA LEU A 90 3.83 -6.51 15.53
C LEU A 90 5.19 -6.01 15.01
N LYS A 91 6.20 -6.88 15.01
CA LYS A 91 7.52 -6.57 14.46
C LYS A 91 7.43 -6.23 12.97
N GLN A 92 6.73 -7.04 12.18
CA GLN A 92 6.58 -6.81 10.74
C GLN A 92 5.85 -5.49 10.45
N ILE A 93 4.77 -5.18 11.18
CA ILE A 93 4.06 -3.90 11.08
C ILE A 93 5.02 -2.73 11.30
N LYS A 94 5.82 -2.79 12.37
CA LYS A 94 6.81 -1.76 12.68
C LYS A 94 7.93 -1.66 11.63
N ASP A 95 8.47 -2.78 11.17
CA ASP A 95 9.51 -2.83 10.14
C ASP A 95 9.02 -2.31 8.77
N CYS A 96 7.72 -2.35 8.52
CA CYS A 96 7.07 -1.76 7.35
C CYS A 96 6.69 -0.28 7.55
N GLY A 97 7.10 0.35 8.65
CA GLY A 97 6.89 1.78 8.87
C GLY A 97 5.44 2.17 9.16
N LEU A 98 4.62 1.23 9.64
CA LEU A 98 3.26 1.50 10.13
C LEU A 98 3.34 1.89 11.61
N GLU A 99 2.86 3.09 11.92
CA GLU A 99 2.79 3.67 13.26
C GLU A 99 1.36 4.12 13.56
N ASP A 100 1.09 4.39 14.84
CA ASP A 100 -0.22 4.85 15.31
C ASP A 100 -1.39 3.98 14.81
N TYR A 101 -1.15 2.66 14.75
CA TYR A 101 -2.10 1.71 14.21
C TYR A 101 -3.14 1.33 15.28
N SER A 102 -4.38 1.76 15.07
CA SER A 102 -5.54 1.44 15.88
C SER A 102 -6.66 0.76 15.07
N ILE A 103 -7.43 -0.10 15.74
CA ILE A 103 -8.65 -0.72 15.20
C ILE A 103 -9.80 -0.49 16.18
N TRP A 104 -10.88 0.14 15.73
CA TRP A 104 -12.10 0.39 16.49
C TRP A 104 -13.21 -0.52 16.02
N TYR A 105 -14.12 -0.88 16.93
CA TYR A 105 -15.29 -1.69 16.62
C TYR A 105 -16.57 -0.88 16.86
N ASP A 106 -17.42 -0.80 15.84
CA ASP A 106 -18.78 -0.29 15.90
C ASP A 106 -19.75 -1.46 16.10
N ASP A 107 -20.29 -1.57 17.31
CA ASP A 107 -21.21 -2.63 17.71
C ASP A 107 -22.57 -2.58 17.02
N LYS A 108 -23.01 -1.39 16.58
CA LYS A 108 -24.30 -1.20 15.91
C LYS A 108 -24.27 -1.73 14.48
N ASN A 109 -23.20 -1.44 13.75
CA ASN A 109 -23.08 -1.80 12.34
C ASN A 109 -22.20 -3.04 12.11
N SER A 110 -21.59 -3.58 13.17
CA SER A 110 -20.62 -4.67 13.11
C SER A 110 -19.44 -4.36 12.17
N LEU A 111 -18.92 -3.13 12.27
CA LEU A 111 -17.82 -2.66 11.45
C LEU A 111 -16.55 -2.54 12.29
N LEU A 112 -15.43 -2.95 11.70
CA LEU A 112 -14.11 -2.61 12.18
C LEU A 112 -13.58 -1.47 11.34
N PHE A 113 -13.20 -0.38 12.00
CA PHE A 113 -12.46 0.72 11.39
C PHE A 113 -11.00 0.59 11.79
N SER A 114 -10.10 0.56 10.81
CA SER A 114 -8.65 0.49 10.98
C SER A 114 -8.04 1.81 10.54
N SER A 115 -7.16 2.39 11.35
CA SER A 115 -6.35 3.54 10.93
C SER A 115 -4.90 3.38 11.34
N PHE A 116 -3.99 3.78 10.46
CA PHE A 116 -2.56 3.81 10.71
C PHE A 116 -1.90 4.97 9.96
N LYS A 117 -0.73 5.38 10.45
CA LYS A 117 0.17 6.33 9.80
C LYS A 117 1.36 5.60 9.20
N TYR A 118 1.60 5.81 7.93
CA TYR A 118 2.79 5.32 7.24
C TYR A 118 3.89 6.38 7.24
N ILE A 119 5.08 5.99 7.69
CA ILE A 119 6.26 6.88 7.79
C ILE A 119 7.50 6.30 7.08
N GLY A 120 7.32 5.29 6.23
CA GLY A 120 8.41 4.65 5.49
C GLY A 120 8.85 5.42 4.24
N TYR A 121 9.51 4.71 3.34
CA TYR A 121 10.15 5.27 2.13
C TYR A 121 9.60 4.71 0.81
N ASP A 122 8.84 3.62 0.88
CA ASP A 122 8.39 2.80 -0.25
C ASP A 122 7.15 2.01 0.20
N PHE A 123 5.98 2.64 0.11
CA PHE A 123 4.75 2.06 0.65
C PHE A 123 4.42 0.73 -0.03
N ALA A 124 4.49 0.72 -1.37
CA ALA A 124 4.34 -0.45 -2.21
C ALA A 124 5.26 -1.61 -1.77
N GLY A 125 6.57 -1.35 -1.67
CA GLY A 125 7.54 -2.35 -1.25
C GLY A 125 7.35 -2.81 0.19
N ASP A 126 6.92 -1.92 1.09
CA ASP A 126 6.63 -2.25 2.48
C ASP A 126 5.37 -3.13 2.60
N MET A 127 4.32 -2.86 1.82
CA MET A 127 3.12 -3.71 1.77
C MET A 127 3.39 -5.07 1.13
N GLN A 128 4.26 -5.13 0.11
CA GLN A 128 4.69 -6.42 -0.44
C GLN A 128 5.46 -7.25 0.59
N ARG A 129 6.38 -6.64 1.35
CA ARG A 129 7.10 -7.36 2.43
C ARG A 129 6.16 -7.86 3.52
N MET A 130 5.09 -7.12 3.81
CA MET A 130 4.05 -7.57 4.73
C MET A 130 3.36 -8.84 4.19
N ALA A 131 2.96 -8.82 2.92
CA ALA A 131 2.35 -9.97 2.24
C ALA A 131 3.29 -11.18 2.14
N ASP A 132 4.59 -10.96 1.94
CA ASP A 132 5.59 -12.02 1.83
C ASP A 132 5.92 -12.70 3.18
N ASN A 133 5.56 -12.08 4.31
CA ASN A 133 5.82 -12.64 5.63
C ASN A 133 4.81 -13.76 6.00
N ALA A 134 5.32 -14.98 6.16
CA ALA A 134 4.50 -16.16 6.45
C ALA A 134 3.69 -16.04 7.77
N LYS A 135 4.25 -15.40 8.81
CA LYS A 135 3.54 -15.21 10.09
C LYS A 135 2.41 -14.20 9.98
N VAL A 136 2.59 -13.18 9.15
CA VAL A 136 1.52 -12.22 8.84
C VAL A 136 0.39 -12.89 8.05
N ARG A 137 0.71 -13.72 7.06
CA ARG A 137 -0.32 -14.47 6.31
C ARG A 137 -1.09 -15.46 7.19
N GLU A 138 -0.40 -16.15 8.09
CA GLU A 138 -1.03 -17.04 9.07
C GLU A 138 -1.99 -16.26 10.00
N TRP A 139 -1.56 -15.09 10.48
CA TRP A 139 -2.39 -14.18 11.27
C TRP A 139 -3.62 -13.71 10.48
N TRP A 140 -3.43 -13.25 9.24
CA TRP A 140 -4.51 -12.81 8.36
C TRP A 140 -5.53 -13.90 8.11
N LYS A 141 -5.10 -15.12 7.78
CA LYS A 141 -6.01 -16.25 7.57
C LYS A 141 -6.92 -16.50 8.78
N MET A 142 -6.37 -16.38 9.99
CA MET A 142 -7.14 -16.51 11.22
C MET A 142 -8.14 -15.36 11.40
N THR A 143 -7.73 -14.11 11.18
CA THR A 143 -8.62 -12.94 11.36
C THR A 143 -9.66 -12.81 10.25
N ASP A 144 -9.32 -13.15 9.02
CA ASP A 144 -10.22 -13.13 7.85
C ASP A 144 -11.40 -14.08 8.07
N ALA A 145 -11.18 -15.22 8.74
CA ALA A 145 -12.26 -16.16 9.09
C ALA A 145 -13.33 -15.52 9.99
N MET A 146 -12.98 -14.47 10.74
CA MET A 146 -13.88 -13.72 11.61
C MET A 146 -14.55 -12.53 10.90
N GLN A 147 -14.10 -12.20 9.69
CA GLN A 147 -14.47 -10.99 8.97
C GLN A 147 -15.24 -11.30 7.68
N GLU A 148 -15.84 -10.27 7.12
CA GLU A 148 -16.46 -10.27 5.79
C GLU A 148 -16.03 -8.99 5.07
N SER A 149 -15.43 -9.15 3.88
CA SER A 149 -15.04 -8.00 3.08
C SER A 149 -16.25 -7.20 2.61
N LEU A 150 -16.06 -5.88 2.51
CA LEU A 150 -17.00 -4.93 1.89
C LEU A 150 -16.62 -4.61 0.44
N VAL A 151 -15.63 -5.31 -0.12
CA VAL A 151 -15.11 -5.12 -1.47
C VAL A 151 -15.55 -6.29 -2.33
N ASP A 152 -16.25 -6.00 -3.42
CA ASP A 152 -16.75 -7.02 -4.33
C ASP A 152 -15.60 -7.82 -4.96
N GLY A 153 -15.71 -9.15 -4.89
CA GLY A 153 -14.69 -10.06 -5.42
C GLY A 153 -13.48 -10.32 -4.51
N ALA A 154 -13.38 -9.66 -3.35
CA ALA A 154 -12.29 -9.90 -2.42
C ALA A 154 -12.43 -11.27 -1.75
N THR A 155 -11.33 -12.02 -1.68
CA THR A 155 -11.35 -13.42 -1.19
C THR A 155 -10.60 -13.62 0.12
N SER A 156 -9.51 -12.87 0.35
CA SER A 156 -8.74 -12.85 1.61
C SER A 156 -7.79 -11.67 1.62
N SER A 157 -7.23 -11.34 2.79
CA SER A 157 -6.15 -10.35 2.94
C SER A 157 -4.87 -10.78 2.19
N GLU A 158 -4.62 -12.08 2.05
CA GLU A 158 -3.47 -12.64 1.32
C GLU A 158 -3.59 -12.50 -0.20
N ALA A 159 -4.81 -12.50 -0.74
CA ALA A 159 -5.05 -12.46 -2.19
C ALA A 159 -4.57 -11.16 -2.86
N GLY A 160 -4.38 -10.10 -2.08
CA GLY A 160 -3.93 -8.80 -2.58
C GLY A 160 -5.05 -8.03 -3.25
N GLU A 161 -5.51 -8.45 -4.43
CA GLU A 161 -6.52 -7.74 -5.21
C GLU A 161 -7.74 -8.58 -5.62
N PRO A 162 -8.97 -8.04 -5.46
CA PRO A 162 -9.25 -6.75 -4.80
C PRO A 162 -9.01 -6.84 -3.28
N GLY A 163 -8.58 -5.72 -2.69
CA GLY A 163 -8.20 -5.65 -1.27
C GLY A 163 -9.28 -6.11 -0.29
N TRP A 164 -8.87 -6.82 0.77
CA TRP A 164 -9.82 -7.36 1.77
C TRP A 164 -10.49 -6.29 2.64
N TRP A 165 -9.75 -5.23 2.98
CA TRP A 165 -10.27 -4.08 3.71
C TRP A 165 -10.59 -2.97 2.72
N ARG A 166 -11.79 -2.38 2.82
CA ARG A 166 -12.21 -1.29 1.93
C ARG A 166 -11.55 0.02 2.36
N PRO A 167 -10.81 0.72 1.49
CA PRO A 167 -10.23 2.02 1.83
C PRO A 167 -11.31 3.08 2.03
N MET A 168 -10.99 4.10 2.83
CA MET A 168 -11.80 5.29 3.06
C MET A 168 -11.01 6.55 2.71
N GLU A 169 -11.72 7.56 2.21
CA GLU A 169 -11.16 8.88 1.92
C GLU A 169 -10.93 9.67 3.21
N GLU A 170 -9.73 10.24 3.36
CA GLU A 170 -9.45 11.23 4.40
C GLU A 170 -9.91 12.60 3.91
N VAL A 171 -11.01 13.11 4.45
CA VAL A 171 -11.59 14.41 4.04
C VAL A 171 -11.13 15.59 4.92
N PHE A 172 -10.49 15.32 6.06
CA PHE A 172 -10.03 16.33 7.00
C PHE A 172 -8.95 15.80 7.94
N TYR A 173 -7.96 16.64 8.26
CA TYR A 173 -6.96 16.38 9.29
C TYR A 173 -6.48 17.68 9.93
N GLN A 174 -6.23 17.65 11.24
CA GLN A 174 -5.59 18.74 12.00
C GLN A 174 -4.43 18.14 12.82
N PRO A 175 -3.16 18.45 12.49
CA PRO A 175 -1.97 18.05 13.24
C PRO A 175 -1.97 18.30 14.75
#